data_AF-A0A4Y2HDC2-F1
#
_entry.id   AF-A0A4Y2HDC2-F1
#
_cell.length_a   1.000
_cell.length_b   1.000
_cell.length_c   1.000
_cell.angle_alpha   90.00
_cell.angle_beta   90.00
_cell.angle_gamma   90.00
#
_symmetry.space_group_name_H-M   'P 1'
#
loop_
_entity.id
_entity.type
_entity.pdbx_description
1 polymer ?
#
loop_
_entity_poly.entity_id
_entity_poly.type
_entity_poly.pdbx_seq_one_letter_code
_entity_poly.pdbx_strand_id
1 'polypeptide(L)'
;MAEVFAIDQAIDYIINENLIDVKIVTDSRSALMTFESLTDNRAIIYEIKEKIKRNHLGIKLLWVRAHQGVEGNERADTLAKNASERDNIDAEYAESTEQIRNIQKERIIKES
;
A
#
# COMPACT_ATOMS: atom_id res chain seq x y z
N MET A 1 2.51 -6.14 0.07
CA MET A 1 3.62 -5.20 0.31
C MET A 1 3.40 -3.90 -0.44
N ALA A 2 3.08 -3.95 -1.74
CA ALA A 2 2.77 -2.76 -2.56
C ALA A 2 1.78 -1.77 -1.91
N GLU A 3 0.72 -2.29 -1.30
CA GLU A 3 -0.32 -1.50 -0.65
C GLU A 3 0.15 -0.69 0.56
N VAL A 4 0.94 -1.33 1.42
CA VAL A 4 1.57 -0.69 2.58
C VAL A 4 2.58 0.36 2.11
N PHE A 5 3.33 0.04 1.06
CA PHE A 5 4.29 0.97 0.45
C PHE A 5 3.59 2.20 -0.15
N ALA A 6 2.46 2.02 -0.85
CA ALA A 6 1.69 3.13 -1.38
C ALA A 6 1.18 4.07 -0.26
N ILE A 7 0.78 3.52 0.88
CA ILE A 7 0.38 4.30 2.05
C ILE A 7 1.58 5.05 2.65
N ASP A 8 2.75 4.42 2.77
CA ASP A 8 3.98 5.08 3.26
C ASP A 8 4.39 6.25 2.36
N GLN A 9 4.40 6.05 1.04
CA GLN A 9 4.70 7.10 0.06
C GLN A 9 3.72 8.26 0.12
N ALA A 10 2.43 7.97 0.31
CA ALA A 10 1.41 9.02 0.49
C ALA A 10 1.63 9.82 1.78
N ILE A 11 2.04 9.16 2.88
CA ILE A 11 2.37 9.82 4.14
C ILE A 11 3.61 10.69 4.00
N ASP A 12 4.67 10.20 3.34
CA ASP A 12 5.87 10.98 3.09
C ASP A 12 5.57 12.23 2.26
N TYR A 13 4.72 12.10 1.23
CA TYR A 13 4.23 13.25 0.46
C TYR A 13 3.47 14.26 1.33
N ILE A 14 2.53 13.79 2.16
CA ILE A 14 1.76 14.64 3.09
C ILE A 14 2.67 15.41 4.05
N ILE A 15 3.71 14.74 4.58
CA ILE A 15 4.69 15.34 5.49
C ILE A 15 5.52 16.39 4.76
N ASN A 16 6.06 16.06 3.59
CA ASN A 16 6.90 16.95 2.81
C ASN A 16 6.16 18.22 2.38
N GLU A 17 4.88 18.09 2.02
CA GLU A 17 4.01 19.20 1.64
C GLU A 17 3.31 19.87 2.84
N ASN A 18 3.55 19.39 4.07
CA ASN A 18 2.96 19.89 5.32
C ASN A 18 1.41 20.00 5.26
N LEU A 19 0.75 19.00 4.68
CA LEU A 19 -0.71 18.97 4.55
C LEU A 19 -1.37 18.53 5.86
N ILE A 20 -2.45 19.19 6.26
CA ILE A 20 -3.17 18.95 7.52
C ILE A 20 -4.59 18.39 7.29
N ASP A 21 -5.07 17.56 8.21
CA ASP A 21 -6.39 16.87 8.19
C ASP A 21 -6.65 16.10 6.88
N VAL A 22 -5.63 15.38 6.41
CA VAL A 22 -5.67 14.62 5.16
C VAL A 22 -6.33 13.25 5.35
N LYS A 23 -7.12 12.83 4.36
CA LYS A 23 -7.70 11.49 4.28
C LYS A 23 -6.98 10.68 3.19
N ILE A 24 -6.35 9.57 3.57
CA ILE A 24 -5.84 8.57 2.63
C ILE A 24 -6.93 7.53 2.47
N VAL A 25 -7.33 7.28 1.23
CA VAL A 25 -8.40 6.34 0.89
C VAL A 25 -7.79 5.14 0.18
N THR A 26 -8.12 3.93 0.64
CA THR A 26 -7.62 2.67 0.08
C THR A 26 -8.75 1.66 0.00
N ASP A 27 -8.78 0.84 -1.04
CA ASP A 27 -9.68 -0.31 -1.15
C ASP A 27 -9.14 -1.57 -0.45
N SER A 28 -7.91 -1.50 0.06
CA SER A 28 -7.26 -2.60 0.73
C SER A 28 -7.54 -2.68 2.21
N ARG A 29 -8.55 -3.50 2.50
CA ARG A 29 -8.90 -3.84 3.86
C ARG A 29 -7.75 -4.52 4.61
N SER A 30 -6.89 -5.28 3.94
CA SER A 30 -5.76 -5.97 4.56
C SER A 30 -4.63 -5.00 4.97
N ALA A 31 -4.38 -3.96 4.17
CA ALA A 31 -3.46 -2.89 4.51
C ALA A 31 -3.96 -2.11 5.73
N LEU A 32 -5.25 -1.76 5.78
CA LEU A 32 -5.85 -1.09 6.94
C LEU A 32 -5.77 -1.93 8.21
N MET A 33 -6.14 -3.20 8.14
CA MET A 33 -6.03 -4.13 9.27
C MET A 33 -4.59 -4.25 9.80
N THR A 34 -3.60 -4.15 8.92
CA THR A 34 -2.18 -4.14 9.31
C THR A 34 -1.85 -2.92 10.18
N PHE A 35 -2.39 -1.74 9.85
CA PHE A 35 -2.21 -0.53 10.65
C PHE A 35 -3.05 -0.54 11.94
N GLU A 36 -4.24 -1.13 11.93
CA GLU A 36 -5.06 -1.29 13.14
C GLU A 36 -4.48 -2.33 14.11
N SER A 37 -3.75 -3.33 13.61
CA SER A 37 -3.17 -4.38 14.43
C SER A 37 -2.11 -3.82 15.38
N LEU A 38 -2.31 -4.08 16.68
CA LEU A 38 -1.35 -3.75 17.74
C LEU A 38 -0.22 -4.78 17.87
N THR A 39 -0.36 -5.94 17.23
CA THR A 39 0.55 -7.09 17.35
C THR A 39 1.42 -7.31 16.11
N ASP A 40 1.25 -6.48 15.08
CA ASP A 40 2.07 -6.56 13.88
C ASP A 40 3.46 -5.97 14.12
N ASN A 41 4.45 -6.86 14.27
CA ASN A 41 5.83 -6.52 14.62
C ASN A 41 6.73 -6.25 13.40
N ARG A 42 6.17 -6.09 12.20
CA ARG A 42 6.98 -5.74 11.02
C ARG A 42 7.53 -4.33 11.17
N ALA A 43 8.86 -4.17 11.06
CA ALA A 43 9.57 -2.91 11.26
C ALA A 43 8.97 -1.75 10.43
N ILE A 44 8.65 -2.00 9.16
CA ILE A 44 8.03 -1.02 8.26
C ILE A 44 6.70 -0.47 8.81
N ILE A 45 5.85 -1.31 9.40
CA ILE A 45 4.55 -0.89 9.93
C ILE A 45 4.73 -0.01 11.17
N TYR A 46 5.70 -0.38 12.01
CA TYR A 46 6.07 0.42 13.16
C TYR A 46 6.60 1.80 12.74
N GLU A 47 7.50 1.85 11.76
CA GLU A 47 8.06 3.09 11.23
C GLU A 47 6.96 4.03 10.69
N ILE A 48 6.04 3.50 9.88
CA ILE A 48 4.91 4.28 9.34
C ILE A 48 4.03 4.85 10.47
N LYS A 49 3.69 4.02 11.48
CA LYS A 49 2.90 4.48 12.64
C LYS A 49 3.60 5.60 13.39
N GLU A 50 4.90 5.48 13.61
CA GLU A 50 5.69 6.50 14.29
C GLU A 50 5.86 7.76 13.43
N LYS A 51 5.94 7.66 12.09
CA LYS A 51 5.90 8.82 11.18
C LYS A 51 4.59 9.61 11.36
N ILE A 52 3.44 8.93 11.34
CA ILE A 52 2.13 9.58 11.51
C ILE A 52 2.04 10.29 12.87
N LYS A 53 2.41 9.60 13.95
CA LYS A 53 2.34 10.16 15.31
C LYS A 53 3.23 11.39 15.48
N ARG A 54 4.46 11.36 14.97
CA ARG A 54 5.43 12.46 15.16
C ARG A 54 4.98 13.75 14.49
N ASN A 55 4.37 13.66 13.31
CA ASN A 55 4.04 14.85 12.52
C ASN A 55 2.70 15.50 12.90
N HIS A 56 1.83 14.82 13.66
CA HIS A 56 0.55 15.39 14.15
C HIS A 56 -0.35 16.02 13.06
N LEU A 57 -0.25 15.54 11.82
CA LEU A 57 -0.91 16.14 10.65
C LEU A 57 -2.40 15.76 10.50
N GLY A 58 -2.98 15.03 11.46
CA GLY A 58 -4.39 14.61 11.39
C GLY A 58 -4.70 13.64 10.25
N ILE A 59 -3.72 12.80 9.85
CA ILE A 59 -3.89 11.81 8.77
C ILE A 59 -4.91 10.74 9.18
N LYS A 60 -5.92 10.50 8.35
CA LYS A 60 -6.95 9.49 8.54
C LYS A 60 -6.90 8.47 7.40
N LEU A 61 -6.86 7.19 7.74
CA LEU A 61 -6.98 6.10 6.76
C LEU A 61 -8.45 5.69 6.63
N LEU A 62 -8.97 5.60 5.40
CA LEU A 62 -10.35 5.25 5.11
C LEU A 62 -10.41 4.08 4.12
N TRP A 63 -11.36 3.17 4.37
CA TRP A 63 -11.65 2.07 3.47
C TRP A 63 -12.74 2.43 2.45
N VAL A 64 -12.52 2.07 1.19
CA VAL A 64 -13.56 2.06 0.15
C VAL A 64 -13.69 0.67 -0.47
N ARG A 65 -14.82 0.41 -1.12
CA ARG A 65 -14.97 -0.81 -1.90
C ARG A 65 -14.32 -0.64 -3.26
N ALA A 66 -13.50 -1.61 -3.64
CA ALA A 66 -12.96 -1.71 -5.00
C ALA A 66 -14.10 -1.76 -6.04
N HIS A 67 -13.85 -1.17 -7.21
CA HIS A 67 -14.68 -1.31 -8.41
C HIS A 67 -16.16 -0.89 -8.26
N GLN A 68 -16.44 0.14 -7.45
CA GLN A 68 -17.79 0.73 -7.33
C GLN A 68 -17.91 2.11 -8.01
N GLY A 69 -17.07 2.45 -8.98
CA GLY A 69 -17.15 3.75 -9.65
C GLY A 69 -16.53 4.90 -8.86
N VAL A 70 -15.65 4.60 -7.89
CA VAL A 70 -14.88 5.65 -7.20
C VAL A 70 -13.72 6.04 -8.11
N GLU A 71 -13.90 7.14 -8.84
CA GLU A 71 -12.95 7.61 -9.87
C GLU A 71 -11.49 7.66 -9.37
N GLY A 72 -11.27 8.13 -8.15
CA GLY A 72 -9.94 8.17 -7.53
C GLY A 72 -9.31 6.78 -7.33
N ASN A 73 -10.11 5.77 -6.96
CA ASN A 73 -9.64 4.39 -6.79
C ASN A 73 -9.30 3.78 -8.16
N GLU A 74 -10.18 3.94 -9.14
CA GLU A 74 -9.99 3.39 -10.49
C GLU A 74 -8.75 3.97 -11.17
N ARG A 75 -8.50 5.27 -10.94
CA ARG A 75 -7.26 5.91 -11.40
C ARG A 75 -6.03 5.34 -10.70
N ALA A 76 -6.09 5.12 -9.39
CA ALA A 76 -4.99 4.50 -8.65
C ALA A 76 -4.70 3.07 -9.14
N ASP A 77 -5.73 2.26 -9.35
CA ASP A 77 -5.63 0.90 -9.89
C ASP A 77 -4.97 0.88 -11.27
N THR A 78 -5.39 1.81 -12.14
CA THR A 78 -4.82 1.96 -13.48
C THR A 78 -3.34 2.32 -13.43
N LEU A 79 -2.95 3.24 -12.53
CA LEU A 79 -1.55 3.62 -12.36
C LEU A 79 -0.71 2.47 -11.80
N ALA A 80 -1.24 1.74 -10.81
CA ALA A 80 -0.56 0.58 -10.24
C ALA A 80 -0.35 -0.53 -11.28
N LYS A 81 -1.37 -0.80 -12.11
CA LYS A 81 -1.25 -1.74 -13.23
C LYS A 81 -0.17 -1.31 -14.22
N ASN A 82 -0.20 -0.05 -14.65
CA ASN A 82 0.80 0.48 -15.57
C ASN A 82 2.23 0.43 -15.00
N ALA A 83 2.39 0.60 -13.68
CA ALA A 83 3.69 0.47 -13.03
C ALA A 83 4.17 -0.98 -12.99
N SER A 84 3.27 -1.94 -12.77
CA SER A 84 3.62 -3.38 -12.77
C SER A 84 4.05 -3.93 -14.12
N GLU A 85 3.70 -3.24 -15.21
CA GLU A 85 4.04 -3.62 -16.60
C GLU A 85 5.36 -2.99 -17.07
N ARG A 86 6.04 -2.17 -16.23
CA ARG A 86 7.33 -1.55 -16.57
C ARG A 86 8.49 -2.48 -16.24
N ASP A 87 9.54 -2.41 -17.05
CA ASP A 87 10.78 -3.17 -16.85
C ASP A 87 11.65 -2.61 -15.70
N ASN A 88 11.41 -1.37 -15.27
CA ASN A 88 12.15 -0.73 -14.18
C ASN A 88 11.45 -0.95 -12.83
N ILE A 89 12.24 -1.34 -11.82
CA ILE A 89 11.77 -1.54 -10.45
C ILE A 89 11.92 -0.23 -9.68
N ASP A 90 10.80 0.39 -9.34
CA ASP A 90 10.76 1.65 -8.58
C ASP A 90 10.96 1.44 -7.06
N ALA A 91 10.73 0.23 -6.54
CA ALA A 91 10.94 -0.13 -5.14
C ALA A 91 11.23 -1.63 -4.97
N GLU A 92 12.32 -1.97 -4.30
CA GLU A 92 12.71 -3.35 -4.00
C GLU A 92 12.29 -3.71 -2.57
N TYR A 93 11.47 -4.76 -2.43
CA TYR A 93 11.10 -5.33 -1.14
C TYR A 93 11.24 -6.85 -1.19
N ALA A 94 11.63 -7.44 -0.06
CA ALA A 94 11.64 -8.89 0.09
C ALA A 94 10.24 -9.46 -0.22
N GLU A 95 10.20 -10.46 -1.10
CA GLU A 95 8.93 -11.05 -1.52
C GLU A 95 8.15 -11.59 -0.33
N SER A 96 6.85 -11.31 -0.31
CA SER A 96 5.97 -11.93 0.66
C SER A 96 5.82 -13.42 0.34
N THR A 97 5.53 -14.22 1.36
CA THR A 97 5.24 -15.66 1.20
C THR A 97 4.10 -15.93 0.22
N GLU A 98 3.12 -15.02 0.11
CA GLU A 98 2.04 -15.11 -0.88
C GLU A 98 2.53 -14.81 -2.31
N GLN A 99 3.48 -13.87 -2.50
CA GLN A 99 4.09 -13.62 -3.81
C GLN A 99 4.86 -14.84 -4.29
N ILE A 100 5.69 -15.43 -3.42
CA ILE A 100 6.43 -16.66 -3.71
C ILE A 100 5.46 -17.79 -4.09
N ARG A 101 4.36 -17.94 -3.35
CA ARG A 101 3.35 -18.98 -3.64
C ARG A 101 2.66 -18.77 -4.99
N ASN A 102 2.36 -17.52 -5.36
CA ASN A 102 1.73 -17.20 -6.64
C ASN A 102 2.70 -17.43 -7.81
N ILE A 103 3.98 -17.03 -7.68
CA ILE A 103 5.02 -17.29 -8.68
C ILE A 103 5.20 -18.80 -8.89
N GLN A 104 5.19 -19.59 -7.82
CA GLN A 104 5.25 -21.05 -7.91
C GLN A 104 4.04 -21.63 -8.67
N LYS A 105 2.83 -21.14 -8.41
CA LYS A 105 1.62 -21.56 -9.15
C LYS A 105 1.69 -21.20 -10.64
N GLU A 106 2.15 -20.00 -10.98
CA GLU A 106 2.29 -19.57 -12.37
C GLU A 106 3.34 -20.37 -13.14
N ARG A 107 4.45 -20.76 -12.49
CA ARG A 107 5.46 -21.66 -13.09
C ARG A 107 4.87 -23.03 -13.43
N ILE A 108 4.10 -23.63 -12.51
CA ILE A 108 3.46 -24.94 -12.73
C ILE A 108 2.50 -24.90 -13.93
N ILE A 109 1.75 -23.81 -14.10
CA ILE A 109 0.80 -23.64 -15.21
C ILE A 109 1.52 -23.44 -16.55
N LYS A 110 2.68 -22.76 -16.58
CA LYS A 110 3.47 -22.56 -17.81
C LYS A 110 4.27 -23.80 -18.25
N GLU A 111 4.52 -24.74 -17.35
CA GLU A 111 5.24 -26.00 -17.62
C GLU A 111 4.30 -27.18 -17.95
N SER A 112 2.98 -26.93 -18.05
CA SER A 112 1.95 -27.92 -18.44
C SER A 112 1.49 -27.71 -19.88
#